data_AF-A0A2K1PD61-F1
#
_entry.id   AF-A0A2K1PD61-F1
#
_cell.length_a   1.000
_cell.length_b   1.000
_cell.length_c   1.000
_cell.angle_alpha   90.00
_cell.angle_beta   90.00
_cell.angle_gamma   90.00
#
_symmetry.space_group_name_H-M   'P 1'
#
loop_
_entity.id
_entity.type
_entity.pdbx_description
1 polymer ?
#
loop_
_entity_poly.entity_id
_entity_poly.type
_entity_poly.pdbx_seq_one_letter_code
_entity_poly.pdbx_strand_id
1 'polypeptide(L)'
;MDADLVFSIKNSDHNKIYVVRDNKILFRLKIKEPDKDKYDSYDGELDIMMDGIKNHPFDNLYYQKDNNKEKFKKSIYKVSWHGFSYNQNGNIKMPVINLKNQKNQKNQKDSGIRHEGKIKSDKLFPFPICSLYIPKNFFDNSIKFQKIQNGIPKDNIINVKKDVFSRIDFFILPKNYSVNDFFMTSVFYLYLTSDNTLFSREYHGEVSKPIKCYLYKSLKIIDHDILYRIIENEETYLPELDNTYSLFIHNPNNSFKVLYDRLTTIDEDRYSLRDEHDKELERIKNKDKSND
;
A
#
# COMPACT_ATOMS: atom_id res chain seq x y z
N MET A 1 2.50 -28.95 3.72
CA MET A 1 3.36 -27.76 3.92
C MET A 1 2.72 -27.01 5.07
N ASP A 2 3.14 -27.30 6.30
CA ASP A 2 2.53 -26.70 7.50
C ASP A 2 3.22 -25.35 7.73
N ALA A 3 2.79 -24.36 6.97
CA ALA A 3 3.04 -22.97 7.32
C ALA A 3 1.91 -22.57 8.28
N ASP A 4 2.22 -22.50 9.57
CA ASP A 4 1.39 -21.81 10.54
C ASP A 4 1.17 -20.38 10.04
N LEU A 5 0.05 -20.13 9.36
CA LEU A 5 -0.41 -18.79 9.05
C LEU A 5 -0.81 -18.14 10.37
N VAL A 6 0.14 -17.45 10.99
CA VAL A 6 -0.10 -16.65 12.19
C VAL A 6 -0.89 -15.41 11.77
N PHE A 7 -2.20 -15.55 11.76
CA PHE A 7 -3.14 -14.46 11.52
C PHE A 7 -3.37 -13.67 12.80
N SER A 8 -3.06 -12.38 12.78
CA SER A 8 -3.45 -11.47 13.86
C SER A 8 -4.36 -10.38 13.30
N ILE A 9 -5.65 -10.47 13.61
CA ILE A 9 -6.60 -9.39 13.39
C ILE A 9 -6.71 -8.61 14.69
N LYS A 10 -6.40 -7.31 14.65
CA LYS A 10 -6.45 -6.45 15.84
C LYS A 10 -6.98 -5.08 15.45
N ASN A 11 -7.99 -4.62 16.21
CA ASN A 11 -8.64 -3.33 16.03
C ASN A 11 -7.83 -2.24 16.74
N SER A 12 -7.60 -1.12 16.06
CA SER A 12 -6.93 0.04 16.62
C SER A 12 -7.65 1.33 16.23
N ASP A 13 -8.05 2.12 17.23
CA ASP A 13 -8.54 3.49 17.02
C ASP A 13 -7.44 4.44 16.53
N HIS A 14 -6.19 3.95 16.51
CA HIS A 14 -5.05 4.70 16.03
C HIS A 14 -4.94 4.62 14.52
N ASN A 15 -5.06 5.77 13.87
CA ASN A 15 -5.09 5.86 12.41
C ASN A 15 -3.72 5.87 11.72
N LYS A 16 -2.70 5.34 12.37
CA LYS A 16 -1.30 5.42 11.92
C LYS A 16 -0.60 4.09 12.11
N ILE A 17 0.19 3.71 11.12
CA ILE A 17 1.17 2.61 11.17
C ILE A 17 2.56 3.24 11.20
N TYR A 18 3.43 2.70 12.04
CA TYR A 18 4.81 3.14 12.19
C TYR A 18 5.73 2.00 11.80
N VAL A 19 6.66 2.27 10.89
CA VAL A 19 7.76 1.35 10.62
C VAL A 19 8.96 1.82 11.43
N VAL A 20 9.52 0.92 12.23
CA VAL A 20 10.60 1.24 13.15
C VAL A 20 11.74 0.24 13.05
N ARG A 21 12.94 0.71 13.34
CA ARG A 21 14.13 -0.11 13.60
C ARG A 21 14.83 0.48 14.82
N ASP A 22 15.20 -0.35 15.79
CA ASP A 22 15.83 0.09 17.04
C ASP A 22 15.07 1.25 17.73
N ASN A 23 13.74 1.15 17.82
CA ASN A 23 12.81 2.16 18.35
C ASN A 23 12.83 3.53 17.64
N LYS A 24 13.52 3.66 16.51
CA LYS A 24 13.56 4.85 15.67
C LYS A 24 12.53 4.73 14.55
N ILE A 25 11.70 5.75 14.39
CA ILE A 25 10.68 5.83 13.34
C ILE A 25 11.38 6.10 12.01
N LEU A 26 11.21 5.17 11.07
CA LEU A 26 11.71 5.27 9.71
C LEU A 26 10.62 5.77 8.77
N PHE A 27 9.39 5.36 9.00
CA PHE A 27 8.27 5.71 8.15
C PHE A 27 6.97 5.71 8.96
N ARG A 28 6.01 6.52 8.52
CA ARG A 28 4.66 6.54 9.04
C ARG A 28 3.66 6.54 7.90
N LEU A 29 2.77 5.55 7.90
CA LEU A 29 1.56 5.57 7.10
C LEU A 29 0.42 6.09 7.98
N LYS A 30 -0.27 7.14 7.56
CA LYS A 30 -1.48 7.63 8.22
C LYS A 30 -2.65 7.49 7.28
N ILE A 31 -3.74 6.92 7.76
CA ILE A 31 -4.95 6.67 6.98
C ILE A 31 -6.08 7.49 7.61
N LYS A 32 -6.93 8.08 6.79
CA LYS A 32 -8.07 8.88 7.23
C LYS A 32 -9.22 8.76 6.25
N GLU A 33 -10.42 9.00 6.75
CA GLU A 33 -11.54 9.35 5.89
C GLU A 33 -11.33 10.73 5.23
N PRO A 34 -11.91 10.96 4.05
CA PRO A 34 -12.01 12.28 3.43
C PRO A 34 -12.67 13.30 4.36
N ASP A 35 -12.19 14.53 4.30
CA ASP A 35 -12.75 15.66 5.04
C ASP A 35 -14.09 16.11 4.42
N LYS A 36 -15.20 15.64 5.00
CA LYS A 36 -16.57 15.85 4.48
C LYS A 36 -16.96 17.32 4.47
N ASP A 37 -16.40 18.15 5.35
CA ASP A 37 -16.70 19.58 5.41
C ASP A 37 -16.02 20.36 4.27
N LYS A 38 -14.97 19.78 3.69
CA LYS A 38 -14.14 20.43 2.68
C LYS A 38 -14.45 19.99 1.26
N TYR A 39 -14.94 18.77 1.08
CA TYR A 39 -15.11 18.15 -0.24
C TYR A 39 -16.57 17.74 -0.46
N ASP A 40 -17.19 18.36 -1.47
CA ASP A 40 -18.54 18.02 -1.90
C ASP A 40 -18.53 16.81 -2.85
N SER A 41 -19.54 15.94 -2.71
CA SER A 41 -19.83 14.79 -3.58
C SER A 41 -18.57 13.99 -3.94
N TYR A 42 -17.97 13.35 -2.92
CA TYR A 42 -16.75 12.57 -3.10
C TYR A 42 -17.03 11.10 -3.46
N ASP A 43 -16.13 10.52 -4.23
CA ASP A 43 -16.20 9.13 -4.66
C ASP A 43 -14.83 8.46 -4.47
N GLY A 44 -14.76 7.59 -3.46
CA GLY A 44 -13.55 6.99 -2.88
C GLY A 44 -13.49 7.20 -1.35
N GLU A 45 -12.78 6.32 -0.64
CA GLU A 45 -12.99 6.16 0.81
C GLU A 45 -11.86 6.71 1.71
N LEU A 46 -10.69 7.06 1.16
CA LEU A 46 -9.50 7.32 1.99
C LEU A 46 -8.58 8.45 1.52
N ASP A 47 -8.00 9.16 2.49
CA ASP A 47 -6.81 10.00 2.36
C ASP A 47 -5.64 9.34 3.12
N ILE A 48 -4.52 9.15 2.42
CA ILE A 48 -3.37 8.39 2.92
C ILE A 48 -2.14 9.27 2.90
N MET A 49 -1.50 9.46 4.06
CA MET A 49 -0.24 10.18 4.17
C MET A 49 0.91 9.21 4.42
N MET A 50 1.96 9.33 3.63
CA MET A 50 3.19 8.54 3.72
C MET A 50 4.31 9.51 4.11
N ASP A 51 4.69 9.50 5.37
CA ASP A 51 5.74 10.38 5.89
C ASP A 51 7.03 9.56 6.07
N GLY A 52 8.09 10.01 5.42
CA GLY A 52 9.43 9.47 5.69
C GLY A 52 10.01 10.01 7.00
N ILE A 53 11.32 9.79 7.18
CA ILE A 53 12.06 10.31 8.32
C ILE A 53 11.96 11.83 8.37
N LYS A 54 11.79 12.36 9.59
CA LYS A 54 11.77 13.81 9.82
C LYS A 54 13.06 14.45 9.29
N ASN A 55 12.91 15.41 8.38
CA ASN A 55 14.02 16.18 7.81
C ASN A 55 15.06 15.34 7.05
N HIS A 56 14.71 14.13 6.62
CA HIS A 56 15.53 13.32 5.74
C HIS A 56 14.66 12.79 4.59
N PRO A 57 14.95 13.19 3.33
CA PRO A 57 14.13 12.80 2.20
C PRO A 57 14.31 11.31 1.89
N PHE A 58 13.41 10.77 1.06
CA PHE A 58 13.69 9.49 0.40
C PHE A 58 14.86 9.66 -0.57
N ASP A 59 15.80 8.72 -0.56
CA ASP A 59 16.93 8.67 -1.50
C ASP A 59 16.40 8.54 -2.93
N ASN A 60 15.44 7.62 -3.12
CA ASN A 60 14.68 7.50 -4.34
C ASN A 60 13.18 7.50 -4.04
N LEU A 61 12.44 8.26 -4.84
CA LEU A 61 11.00 8.14 -4.91
C LEU A 61 10.61 7.87 -6.34
N TYR A 62 9.94 6.74 -6.55
CA TYR A 62 9.37 6.37 -7.83
C TYR A 62 7.86 6.28 -7.71
N TYR A 63 7.18 6.57 -8.79
CA TYR A 63 5.76 6.28 -8.91
C TYR A 63 5.51 5.57 -10.23
N GLN A 64 4.51 4.72 -10.24
CA GLN A 64 4.01 4.14 -11.46
C GLN A 64 3.01 5.09 -12.11
N LYS A 65 3.24 5.42 -13.37
CA LYS A 65 2.35 6.22 -14.21
C LYS A 65 2.07 5.47 -15.49
N ASP A 66 0.80 5.22 -15.78
CA ASP A 66 0.39 4.44 -16.95
C ASP A 66 1.22 3.15 -17.02
N ASN A 67 1.96 2.87 -18.08
CA ASN A 67 2.71 1.61 -18.20
C ASN A 67 4.17 1.69 -17.72
N ASN A 68 4.62 2.81 -17.13
CA ASN A 68 6.02 3.04 -16.79
C ASN A 68 6.20 3.43 -15.32
N LYS A 69 7.39 3.17 -14.78
CA LYS A 69 7.86 3.83 -13.56
C LYS A 69 8.58 5.14 -13.87
N GLU A 70 8.35 6.15 -13.05
CA GLU A 70 8.99 7.46 -13.16
C GLU A 70 9.66 7.83 -11.84
N LYS A 71 10.91 8.30 -11.91
CA LYS A 71 11.67 8.80 -10.76
C LYS A 71 11.39 10.28 -10.53
N PHE A 72 11.13 10.68 -9.29
CA PHE A 72 11.17 12.10 -8.93
C PHE A 72 12.60 12.58 -8.73
N LYS A 73 12.93 13.68 -9.42
CA LYS A 73 14.27 14.28 -9.35
C LYS A 73 14.48 15.17 -8.12
N LYS A 74 13.40 15.60 -7.46
CA LYS A 74 13.46 16.48 -6.28
C LYS A 74 13.44 15.67 -5.00
N SER A 75 14.05 16.20 -3.94
CA SER A 75 13.99 15.61 -2.60
C SER A 75 12.56 15.65 -2.05
N ILE A 76 11.95 14.48 -1.91
CA ILE A 76 10.60 14.33 -1.34
C ILE A 76 10.72 13.75 0.06
N TYR A 77 9.95 14.30 0.99
CA TYR A 77 9.95 13.88 2.39
C TYR A 77 8.62 13.25 2.77
N LYS A 78 7.56 13.65 2.07
CA LYS A 78 6.18 13.26 2.36
C LYS A 78 5.39 13.13 1.08
N VAL A 79 4.50 12.16 1.08
CA VAL A 79 3.50 11.94 0.05
C VAL A 79 2.13 12.00 0.72
N SER A 80 1.15 12.60 0.07
CA SER A 80 -0.24 12.45 0.45
C SER A 80 -1.04 12.03 -0.76
N TRP A 81 -1.76 10.93 -0.62
CA TRP A 81 -2.61 10.35 -1.63
C TRP A 81 -4.07 10.56 -1.24
N HIS A 82 -4.72 11.47 -1.98
CA HIS A 82 -6.16 11.66 -1.89
C HIS A 82 -6.82 10.64 -2.81
N GLY A 83 -7.22 9.49 -2.25
CA GLY A 83 -7.75 8.34 -2.96
C GLY A 83 -9.22 8.46 -3.39
N PHE A 84 -9.72 9.69 -3.54
CA PHE A 84 -11.11 10.01 -3.85
C PHE A 84 -11.19 11.12 -4.91
N SER A 85 -12.19 11.05 -5.79
CA SER A 85 -12.61 12.22 -6.58
C SER A 85 -13.57 13.07 -5.78
N TYR A 86 -13.72 14.35 -6.14
CA TYR A 86 -14.69 15.26 -5.53
C TYR A 86 -15.15 16.31 -6.54
N ASN A 87 -16.34 16.89 -6.33
CA ASN A 87 -16.84 17.98 -7.16
C ASN A 87 -16.25 19.31 -6.68
N GLN A 88 -15.77 20.12 -7.61
CA GLN A 88 -15.35 21.48 -7.36
C GLN A 88 -15.86 22.40 -8.46
N ASN A 89 -16.85 23.24 -8.13
CA ASN A 89 -17.49 24.18 -9.04
C ASN A 89 -18.00 23.51 -10.32
N GLY A 90 -18.73 22.40 -10.18
CA GLY A 90 -19.27 21.62 -11.30
C GLY A 90 -18.27 20.72 -12.02
N ASN A 91 -16.99 20.74 -11.62
CA ASN A 91 -15.94 19.91 -12.23
C ASN A 91 -15.50 18.80 -11.29
N ILE A 92 -15.58 17.55 -11.75
CA ILE A 92 -15.05 16.40 -11.02
C ILE A 92 -13.52 16.46 -11.03
N LYS A 93 -12.93 16.60 -9.85
CA LYS A 93 -11.49 16.49 -9.64
C LYS A 93 -11.13 15.04 -9.34
N MET A 94 -10.24 14.47 -10.14
CA MET A 94 -9.75 13.11 -9.98
C MET A 94 -8.89 12.95 -8.70
N PRO A 95 -8.78 11.74 -8.13
CA PRO A 95 -7.79 11.43 -7.10
C PRO A 95 -6.39 12.00 -7.41
N VAL A 96 -5.63 12.34 -6.36
CA VAL A 96 -4.33 12.99 -6.54
C VAL A 96 -3.28 12.52 -5.55
N ILE A 97 -2.10 12.23 -6.07
CA ILE A 97 -0.88 12.04 -5.29
C ILE A 97 -0.13 13.36 -5.26
N ASN A 98 -0.04 13.98 -4.07
CA ASN A 98 0.74 15.18 -3.84
C ASN A 98 2.09 14.82 -3.22
N LEU A 99 3.15 15.41 -3.76
CA LEU A 99 4.51 15.24 -3.29
C LEU A 99 4.97 16.53 -2.62
N LYS A 100 5.56 16.40 -1.44
CA LYS A 100 5.94 17.54 -0.61
C LYS A 100 7.45 17.52 -0.38
N ASN A 101 8.11 18.53 -0.92
CA ASN A 101 9.46 18.89 -0.55
C ASN A 101 9.43 19.77 0.72
N GLN A 102 10.33 19.52 1.66
CA GLN A 102 10.37 20.21 2.95
C GLN A 102 11.21 21.50 2.93
N LYS A 103 12.03 21.73 1.89
CA LYS A 103 13.07 22.79 1.92
C LYS A 103 12.58 24.24 1.87
N ASN A 104 11.33 24.52 1.50
CA ASN A 104 10.78 25.87 1.52
C ASN A 104 9.55 25.93 2.45
N GLN A 105 9.52 26.90 3.35
CA GLN A 105 8.50 27.08 4.42
C GLN A 105 7.06 27.36 3.94
N LYS A 106 6.79 27.25 2.64
CA LYS A 106 5.45 27.03 2.10
C LYS A 106 5.46 25.64 1.52
N ASN A 107 4.55 24.77 1.96
CA ASN A 107 4.25 23.46 1.36
C ASN A 107 3.94 23.62 -0.14
N GLN A 108 4.93 23.93 -0.97
CA GLN A 108 4.81 23.95 -2.42
C GLN A 108 4.65 22.49 -2.78
N LYS A 109 3.39 22.13 -3.01
CA LYS A 109 3.05 20.87 -3.66
C LYS A 109 3.70 20.96 -5.04
N ASP A 110 4.71 20.13 -5.28
CA ASP A 110 5.07 19.84 -6.66
C ASP A 110 3.79 19.29 -7.31
N SER A 111 3.49 19.76 -8.52
CA SER A 111 2.23 19.51 -9.25
C SER A 111 1.71 18.10 -8.98
N GLY A 112 0.53 18.00 -8.36
CA GLY A 112 -0.03 16.73 -7.95
C GLY A 112 -0.32 15.83 -9.16
N ILE A 113 -0.02 14.55 -9.03
CA ILE A 113 -0.25 13.56 -10.08
C ILE A 113 -1.67 13.06 -9.93
N ARG A 114 -2.51 13.39 -10.92
CA ARG A 114 -3.88 12.91 -11.00
C ARG A 114 -3.90 11.50 -11.58
N HIS A 115 -4.79 10.66 -11.05
CA HIS A 115 -5.00 9.29 -11.52
C HIS A 115 -6.47 8.91 -11.29
N GLU A 116 -6.91 7.77 -11.82
CA GLU A 116 -8.32 7.35 -11.71
C GLU A 116 -8.57 6.35 -10.58
N GLY A 117 -7.51 5.74 -10.06
CA GLY A 117 -7.70 4.69 -9.06
C GLY A 117 -8.17 5.25 -7.73
N LYS A 118 -9.15 4.57 -7.16
CA LYS A 118 -9.86 4.88 -5.94
C LYS A 118 -9.91 3.60 -5.11
N ILE A 119 -9.86 3.73 -3.79
CA ILE A 119 -10.18 2.62 -2.89
C ILE A 119 -11.70 2.65 -2.71
N LYS A 120 -12.37 1.57 -3.11
CA LYS A 120 -13.84 1.43 -3.14
C LYS A 120 -14.27 -0.02 -2.95
N SER A 121 -15.46 -0.20 -2.39
CA SER A 121 -16.10 -1.51 -2.17
C SER A 121 -16.30 -2.38 -3.42
N ASP A 122 -16.29 -1.82 -4.62
CA ASP A 122 -16.51 -2.55 -5.88
C ASP A 122 -15.23 -3.11 -6.53
N LYS A 123 -14.06 -2.87 -5.92
CA LYS A 123 -12.76 -3.34 -6.41
C LYS A 123 -12.06 -4.17 -5.34
N LEU A 124 -12.40 -5.44 -5.27
CA LEU A 124 -12.03 -6.31 -4.14
C LEU A 124 -10.56 -6.71 -4.13
N PHE A 125 -9.88 -6.75 -5.28
CA PHE A 125 -8.47 -7.14 -5.33
C PHE A 125 -7.56 -6.06 -4.76
N PRO A 126 -7.01 -6.26 -3.55
CA PRO A 126 -6.18 -5.24 -2.92
C PRO A 126 -4.86 -5.16 -3.68
N PHE A 127 -4.38 -3.98 -4.01
CA PHE A 127 -3.07 -3.80 -4.65
C PHE A 127 -2.13 -3.10 -3.67
N PRO A 128 -0.81 -3.27 -3.82
CA PRO A 128 0.11 -2.53 -2.98
C PRO A 128 -0.05 -1.07 -3.34
N ILE A 129 -0.24 -0.20 -2.36
CA ILE A 129 -0.38 1.25 -2.53
C ILE A 129 0.99 1.89 -2.55
N CYS A 130 1.86 1.41 -1.67
CA CYS A 130 3.27 1.75 -1.71
C CYS A 130 4.13 0.59 -1.21
N SER A 131 5.38 0.62 -1.65
CA SER A 131 6.45 -0.23 -1.16
C SER A 131 7.54 0.65 -0.57
N LEU A 132 7.85 0.42 0.71
CA LEU A 132 8.92 1.09 1.42
C LEU A 132 10.17 0.21 1.39
N TYR A 133 11.28 0.76 0.93
CA TYR A 133 12.59 0.13 0.87
C TYR A 133 13.48 0.71 1.97
N ILE A 134 14.11 -0.17 2.74
CA ILE A 134 14.90 0.20 3.91
C ILE A 134 16.26 -0.51 3.81
N PRO A 135 17.37 0.25 3.74
CA PRO A 135 18.70 -0.33 3.56
C PRO A 135 19.17 -1.07 4.82
N LYS A 136 20.15 -1.97 4.68
CA LYS A 136 20.80 -2.67 5.80
C LYS A 136 21.39 -1.68 6.80
N ASN A 137 22.24 -0.80 6.29
CA ASN A 137 22.97 0.20 7.05
C ASN A 137 22.30 1.55 6.85
N PHE A 138 21.61 2.02 7.89
CA PHE A 138 20.75 3.20 7.76
C PHE A 138 20.94 4.24 8.85
N PHE A 139 21.65 3.88 9.92
CA PHE A 139 21.89 4.77 11.04
C PHE A 139 23.22 5.49 10.86
N ASP A 140 23.19 6.60 10.14
CA ASP A 140 24.25 7.61 10.21
C ASP A 140 23.89 8.65 11.28
N ASN A 141 24.90 9.15 11.98
CA ASN A 141 24.80 10.19 13.00
C ASN A 141 24.24 11.51 12.45
N SER A 142 24.25 11.70 11.12
CA SER A 142 23.67 12.86 10.44
C SER A 142 22.13 12.88 10.44
N ILE A 143 21.47 11.73 10.62
CA ILE A 143 20.02 11.61 10.51
C ILE A 143 19.34 11.74 11.88
N LYS A 144 18.44 12.73 12.01
CA LYS A 144 17.69 12.99 13.25
C LYS A 144 16.42 12.14 13.33
N PHE A 145 16.56 10.92 13.83
CA PHE A 145 15.43 10.03 14.04
C PHE A 145 14.52 10.46 15.18
N GLN A 146 13.20 10.35 14.96
CA GLN A 146 12.24 10.40 16.05
C GLN A 146 12.14 9.02 16.69
N LYS A 147 12.04 8.97 18.02
CA LYS A 147 11.76 7.73 18.74
C LYS A 147 10.26 7.49 18.79
N ILE A 148 9.87 6.22 18.81
CA ILE A 148 8.48 5.84 19.10
C ILE A 148 8.09 6.36 20.49
N GLN A 149 6.89 6.90 20.62
CA GLN A 149 6.39 7.46 21.87
C GLN A 149 5.62 6.40 22.67
N ASN A 150 5.62 6.53 24.00
CA ASN A 150 4.77 5.75 24.88
C ASN A 150 3.29 6.02 24.54
N GLY A 151 2.47 4.97 24.50
CA GLY A 151 1.03 5.07 24.17
C GLY A 151 0.67 4.77 22.72
N ILE A 152 1.64 4.58 21.82
CA ILE A 152 1.34 4.01 20.49
C ILE A 152 1.05 2.52 20.65
N PRO A 153 -0.10 2.00 20.16
CA PRO A 153 -0.41 0.58 20.26
C PRO A 153 0.67 -0.26 19.56
N LYS A 154 1.07 -1.37 20.20
CA LYS A 154 2.13 -2.24 19.68
C LYS A 154 1.80 -2.78 18.28
N ASP A 155 0.53 -3.01 18.01
CA ASP A 155 0.05 -3.58 16.73
C ASP A 155 0.17 -2.59 15.57
N ASN A 156 0.23 -1.30 15.87
CA ASN A 156 0.49 -0.24 14.88
C ASN A 156 1.99 -0.06 14.59
N ILE A 157 2.86 -0.87 15.19
CA ILE A 157 4.31 -0.76 15.07
C ILE A 157 4.85 -1.98 14.31
N ILE A 158 5.35 -1.74 13.11
CA ILE A 158 6.07 -2.72 12.30
C ILE A 158 7.56 -2.60 12.60
N ASN A 159 8.11 -3.60 13.29
CA ASN A 159 9.53 -3.69 13.57
C ASN A 159 10.26 -4.39 12.43
N VAL A 160 11.21 -3.71 11.79
CA VAL A 160 12.13 -4.34 10.83
C VAL A 160 13.43 -4.71 11.49
N LYS A 161 14.05 -5.80 11.02
CA LYS A 161 15.31 -6.30 11.56
C LYS A 161 16.45 -5.31 11.31
N LYS A 162 17.40 -5.31 12.23
CA LYS A 162 18.65 -4.57 12.11
C LYS A 162 19.56 -5.25 11.08
N ASP A 163 20.38 -4.47 10.39
CA ASP A 163 21.42 -4.94 9.45
C ASP A 163 20.87 -5.81 8.30
N VAL A 164 19.57 -5.68 8.01
CA VAL A 164 18.84 -6.41 6.97
C VAL A 164 18.22 -5.40 6.00
N PHE A 165 18.30 -5.68 4.70
CA PHE A 165 17.57 -4.92 3.70
C PHE A 165 16.12 -5.39 3.74
N SER A 166 15.19 -4.46 3.86
CA SER A 166 13.77 -4.77 3.98
C SER A 166 12.95 -3.98 2.97
N ARG A 167 12.08 -4.66 2.23
CA ARG A 167 10.95 -4.06 1.53
C ARG A 167 9.67 -4.34 2.30
N ILE A 168 8.84 -3.34 2.49
CA ILE A 168 7.50 -3.48 3.09
C ILE A 168 6.47 -3.03 2.07
N ASP A 169 5.59 -3.94 1.67
CA ASP A 169 4.50 -3.64 0.75
C ASP A 169 3.22 -3.42 1.57
N PHE A 170 2.54 -2.30 1.37
CA PHE A 170 1.29 -1.96 2.05
C PHE A 170 0.11 -2.04 1.10
N PHE A 171 -0.92 -2.77 1.48
CA PHE A 171 -2.15 -2.95 0.72
C PHE A 171 -3.34 -2.52 1.59
N ILE A 172 -4.40 -2.03 0.96
CA ILE A 172 -5.62 -1.65 1.66
C ILE A 172 -6.79 -2.36 1.03
N LEU A 173 -7.57 -3.05 1.85
CA LEU A 173 -8.83 -3.64 1.42
C LEU A 173 -9.92 -2.56 1.40
N PRO A 174 -10.87 -2.66 0.47
CA PRO A 174 -12.09 -1.87 0.51
C PRO A 174 -12.84 -1.97 1.84
N LYS A 175 -13.68 -0.97 2.12
CA LYS A 175 -14.61 -1.07 3.24
C LYS A 175 -15.51 -2.30 3.09
N ASN A 176 -15.84 -2.94 4.22
CA ASN A 176 -16.66 -4.16 4.30
C ASN A 176 -16.05 -5.42 3.64
N TYR A 177 -14.80 -5.37 3.17
CA TYR A 177 -14.08 -6.55 2.73
C TYR A 177 -12.96 -6.88 3.71
N SER A 178 -13.14 -7.95 4.49
CA SER A 178 -12.20 -8.30 5.54
C SER A 178 -11.00 -9.08 5.01
N VAL A 179 -9.90 -9.06 5.76
CA VAL A 179 -8.73 -9.93 5.53
C VAL A 179 -9.13 -11.40 5.47
N ASN A 180 -10.04 -11.84 6.34
CA ASN A 180 -10.53 -13.22 6.35
C ASN A 180 -11.28 -13.54 5.06
N ASP A 181 -12.14 -12.63 4.59
CA ASP A 181 -12.82 -12.80 3.32
C ASP A 181 -11.81 -12.93 2.18
N PHE A 182 -10.78 -12.08 2.13
CA PHE A 182 -9.74 -12.14 1.12
C PHE A 182 -8.90 -13.42 1.18
N PHE A 183 -8.54 -13.90 2.37
CA PHE A 183 -7.72 -15.11 2.51
C PHE A 183 -8.46 -16.40 2.13
N MET A 184 -9.79 -16.38 2.12
CA MET A 184 -10.60 -17.49 1.64
C MET A 184 -10.70 -17.54 0.11
N THR A 185 -10.21 -16.51 -0.60
CA THR A 185 -10.17 -16.48 -2.06
C THR A 185 -8.97 -17.25 -2.60
N SER A 186 -9.13 -17.95 -3.71
CA SER A 186 -8.02 -18.57 -4.44
C SER A 186 -7.02 -17.54 -4.97
N VAL A 187 -7.45 -16.30 -5.24
CA VAL A 187 -6.57 -15.18 -5.62
C VAL A 187 -5.44 -14.97 -4.61
N PHE A 188 -5.69 -15.22 -3.32
CA PHE A 188 -4.68 -15.04 -2.27
C PHE A 188 -3.43 -15.91 -2.48
N TYR A 189 -3.56 -17.10 -3.07
CA TYR A 189 -2.39 -17.93 -3.39
C TYR A 189 -1.44 -17.22 -4.36
N LEU A 190 -1.98 -16.50 -5.34
CA LEU A 190 -1.20 -15.70 -6.28
C LEU A 190 -0.42 -14.59 -5.55
N TYR A 191 -1.01 -14.00 -4.51
CA TYR A 191 -0.38 -12.95 -3.70
C TYR A 191 0.75 -13.48 -2.81
N LEU A 192 0.61 -14.71 -2.31
CA LEU A 192 1.63 -15.38 -1.50
C LEU A 192 2.88 -15.74 -2.31
N THR A 193 2.69 -16.09 -3.59
CA THR A 193 3.75 -16.64 -4.44
C THR A 193 4.28 -15.66 -5.48
N SER A 194 3.91 -14.38 -5.43
CA SER A 194 4.34 -13.39 -6.42
C SER A 194 4.96 -12.15 -5.79
N ASP A 195 6.00 -11.63 -6.43
CA ASP A 195 6.53 -10.28 -6.16
C ASP A 195 5.55 -9.19 -6.66
N ASN A 196 5.90 -7.91 -6.48
CA ASN A 196 5.08 -6.79 -6.94
C ASN A 196 5.04 -6.64 -8.47
N THR A 197 5.88 -7.39 -9.21
CA THR A 197 5.77 -7.50 -10.67
C THR A 197 4.37 -7.93 -11.11
N LEU A 198 3.69 -8.74 -10.29
CA LEU A 198 2.29 -9.15 -10.47
C LEU A 198 1.33 -7.96 -10.63
N PHE A 199 1.58 -6.86 -9.92
CA PHE A 199 0.69 -5.70 -9.86
C PHE A 199 1.04 -4.62 -10.88
N SER A 200 2.06 -4.86 -11.72
CA SER A 200 2.63 -3.87 -12.60
C SER A 200 2.38 -4.19 -14.07
N ARG A 201 1.88 -3.20 -14.81
CA ARG A 201 1.74 -3.28 -16.26
C ARG A 201 3.07 -3.29 -17.01
N GLU A 202 4.08 -2.62 -16.46
CA GLU A 202 5.44 -2.58 -17.04
C GLU A 202 6.02 -4.00 -17.16
N TYR A 203 5.68 -4.86 -16.21
CA TYR A 203 6.10 -6.27 -16.16
C TYR A 203 4.99 -7.22 -16.59
N HIS A 204 3.94 -6.73 -17.26
CA HIS A 204 2.80 -7.54 -17.72
C HIS A 204 2.16 -8.44 -16.64
N GLY A 205 2.25 -8.05 -15.37
CA GLY A 205 1.79 -8.89 -14.26
C GLY A 205 2.56 -10.20 -14.13
N GLU A 206 3.86 -10.22 -14.41
CA GLU A 206 4.66 -11.43 -14.30
C GLU A 206 4.55 -12.04 -12.89
N VAL A 207 4.34 -13.36 -12.83
CA VAL A 207 4.42 -14.11 -11.57
C VAL A 207 5.87 -14.45 -11.34
N SER A 208 6.62 -13.47 -10.84
CA SER A 208 8.00 -13.69 -10.41
C SER A 208 7.96 -14.33 -9.02
N LYS A 209 8.33 -15.61 -8.96
CA LYS A 209 8.27 -16.39 -7.72
C LYS A 209 9.36 -15.90 -6.75
N PRO A 210 9.00 -15.45 -5.53
CA PRO A 210 10.00 -15.05 -4.55
C PRO A 210 10.79 -16.27 -4.05
N ILE A 211 11.98 -16.01 -3.51
CA ILE A 211 12.84 -17.05 -2.93
C ILE A 211 12.12 -17.70 -1.74
N LYS A 212 11.32 -16.92 -1.01
CA LYS A 212 10.49 -17.39 0.11
C LYS A 212 9.05 -16.91 -0.03
N CYS A 213 8.09 -17.71 0.44
CA CYS A 213 6.71 -17.26 0.59
C CYS A 213 6.64 -16.12 1.61
N TYR A 214 5.92 -15.06 1.26
CA TYR A 214 5.78 -13.89 2.12
C TYR A 214 4.53 -13.99 2.97
N LEU A 215 4.72 -14.09 4.29
CA LEU A 215 3.61 -14.05 5.24
C LEU A 215 3.02 -12.63 5.28
N TYR A 216 1.76 -12.52 4.89
CA TYR A 216 0.99 -11.29 5.06
C TYR A 216 0.54 -11.17 6.51
N LYS A 217 0.66 -9.95 7.03
CA LYS A 217 0.12 -9.54 8.31
C LYS A 217 -0.98 -8.53 8.06
N SER A 218 -1.92 -8.46 8.98
CA SER A 218 -3.07 -7.56 8.90
C SER A 218 -3.17 -6.69 10.13
N LEU A 219 -3.77 -5.52 9.97
CA LEU A 219 -4.23 -4.69 11.07
C LEU A 219 -5.43 -3.86 10.60
N LYS A 220 -6.40 -3.64 11.49
CA LYS A 220 -7.57 -2.83 11.17
C LYS A 220 -7.33 -1.39 11.57
N ILE A 221 -7.48 -0.46 10.63
CA ILE A 221 -7.43 0.99 10.87
C ILE A 221 -8.72 1.61 10.34
N ILE A 222 -9.46 2.27 11.24
CA ILE A 222 -10.81 2.78 10.95
C ILE A 222 -11.67 1.59 10.50
N ASP A 223 -12.32 1.66 9.34
CA ASP A 223 -13.18 0.63 8.78
C ASP A 223 -12.50 -0.21 7.69
N HIS A 224 -11.16 -0.10 7.58
CA HIS A 224 -10.38 -0.79 6.56
C HIS A 224 -9.40 -1.75 7.19
N ASP A 225 -9.31 -2.93 6.56
CA ASP A 225 -8.24 -3.86 6.82
C ASP A 225 -7.01 -3.51 5.97
N ILE A 226 -5.86 -3.38 6.63
CA ILE A 226 -4.59 -3.07 6.02
C ILE A 226 -3.74 -4.33 6.04
N LEU A 227 -3.38 -4.81 4.85
CA LEU A 227 -2.44 -5.92 4.68
C LEU A 227 -1.04 -5.37 4.46
N TYR A 228 -0.05 -6.04 5.02
CA TYR A 228 1.35 -5.77 4.71
C TYR A 228 2.19 -7.03 4.73
N ARG A 229 3.25 -7.05 3.94
CA ARG A 229 4.28 -8.09 3.97
C ARG A 229 5.66 -7.46 4.09
N ILE A 230 6.57 -8.17 4.74
CA ILE A 230 7.98 -7.76 4.88
C ILE A 230 8.84 -8.77 4.12
N ILE A 231 9.68 -8.23 3.26
CA ILE A 231 10.54 -8.99 2.35
C ILE A 231 11.98 -8.62 2.70
N GLU A 232 12.79 -9.62 3.01
CA GLU A 232 14.12 -9.41 3.59
C GLU A 232 15.21 -10.10 2.76
N ASN A 233 16.22 -9.32 2.35
CA ASN A 233 17.39 -9.81 1.59
C ASN A 233 17.04 -10.62 0.32
N GLU A 234 15.92 -10.33 -0.33
CA GLU A 234 15.61 -10.87 -1.65
C GLU A 234 16.04 -9.87 -2.74
N GLU A 235 16.41 -10.39 -3.91
CA GLU A 235 16.67 -9.55 -5.07
C GLU A 235 15.40 -8.78 -5.43
N THR A 236 15.53 -7.47 -5.59
CA THR A 236 14.43 -6.62 -6.03
C THR A 236 14.46 -6.51 -7.55
N TYR A 237 13.29 -6.65 -8.19
CA TYR A 237 13.12 -6.36 -9.62
C TYR A 237 13.32 -4.86 -9.96
N LEU A 238 13.43 -4.01 -8.93
CA LEU A 238 13.80 -2.59 -9.01
C LEU A 238 15.21 -2.41 -8.45
N PRO A 239 16.28 -2.71 -9.23
CA PRO A 239 17.66 -2.63 -8.76
C PRO A 239 18.04 -1.21 -8.32
N GLU A 240 17.41 -0.17 -8.88
CA GLU A 240 17.61 1.22 -8.45
C GLU A 240 17.14 1.52 -7.01
N LEU A 241 16.28 0.66 -6.44
CA LEU A 241 15.77 0.78 -5.08
C LEU A 241 16.49 -0.15 -4.12
N ASP A 242 17.32 -1.06 -4.63
CA ASP A 242 18.03 -2.03 -3.82
C ASP A 242 18.92 -1.35 -2.78
N ASN A 243 18.78 -1.77 -1.54
CA ASN A 243 19.56 -1.27 -0.41
C ASN A 243 19.64 0.28 -0.34
N THR A 244 18.55 0.98 -0.67
CA THR A 244 18.39 2.43 -0.50
C THR A 244 17.16 2.75 0.34
N TYR A 245 17.11 3.93 0.96
CA TYR A 245 15.91 4.37 1.66
C TYR A 245 14.93 5.02 0.69
N SER A 246 13.96 4.25 0.24
CA SER A 246 13.18 4.62 -0.94
C SER A 246 11.70 4.29 -0.79
N LEU A 247 10.89 5.00 -1.56
CA LEU A 247 9.44 4.78 -1.62
C LEU A 247 9.01 4.58 -3.08
N PHE A 248 8.33 3.47 -3.35
CA PHE A 248 7.68 3.21 -4.61
C PHE A 248 6.17 3.34 -4.44
N ILE A 249 5.54 4.25 -5.19
CA ILE A 249 4.08 4.43 -5.19
C ILE A 249 3.51 3.69 -6.39
N HIS A 250 2.64 2.73 -6.13
CA HIS A 250 2.02 1.94 -7.19
C HIS A 250 0.81 2.66 -7.78
N ASN A 251 0.49 2.33 -9.03
CA ASN A 251 -0.69 2.87 -9.67
C ASN A 251 -1.89 1.95 -9.43
N PRO A 252 -2.90 2.38 -8.64
CA PRO A 252 -4.10 1.59 -8.37
C PRO A 252 -4.83 1.08 -9.63
N ASN A 253 -4.80 1.84 -10.73
CA ASN A 253 -5.45 1.45 -11.97
C ASN A 253 -4.76 0.30 -12.68
N ASN A 254 -3.44 0.21 -12.57
CA ASN A 254 -2.68 -0.81 -13.28
C ASN A 254 -2.93 -2.16 -12.67
N SER A 255 -2.84 -2.24 -11.35
CA SER A 255 -2.91 -3.49 -10.62
C SER A 255 -4.27 -4.17 -10.84
N PHE A 256 -5.38 -3.43 -10.74
CA PHE A 256 -6.69 -4.00 -11.05
C PHE A 256 -6.77 -4.47 -12.51
N LYS A 257 -6.35 -3.66 -13.47
CA LYS A 257 -6.43 -4.02 -14.90
C LYS A 257 -5.53 -5.20 -15.29
N VAL A 258 -4.45 -5.45 -14.56
CA VAL A 258 -3.55 -6.59 -14.79
C VAL A 258 -4.12 -7.88 -14.19
N LEU A 259 -4.82 -7.77 -13.06
CA LEU A 259 -5.37 -8.93 -12.35
C LEU A 259 -6.76 -9.33 -12.85
N TYR A 260 -7.66 -8.36 -13.07
CA TYR A 260 -9.08 -8.62 -13.26
C TYR A 260 -9.35 -9.59 -14.42
N ASP A 261 -8.68 -9.40 -15.56
CA ASP A 261 -8.90 -10.24 -16.75
C ASP A 261 -7.93 -11.43 -16.84
N ARG A 262 -7.20 -11.71 -15.75
CA ARG A 262 -6.20 -12.76 -15.74
C ARG A 262 -6.85 -14.14 -15.62
N LEU A 263 -6.36 -15.06 -16.46
CA LEU A 263 -6.49 -16.49 -16.23
C LEU A 263 -5.27 -16.98 -15.46
N THR A 264 -5.48 -17.67 -14.35
CA THR A 264 -4.41 -18.28 -13.56
C THR A 264 -4.66 -19.76 -13.39
N THR A 265 -3.59 -20.53 -13.22
CA THR A 265 -3.68 -21.91 -12.76
C THR A 265 -3.25 -21.95 -11.31
N ILE A 266 -4.10 -22.51 -10.46
CA ILE A 266 -3.75 -22.82 -9.06
C ILE A 266 -3.86 -24.33 -8.97
N ASP A 267 -2.73 -24.97 -8.67
CA ASP A 267 -2.51 -26.41 -8.85
C ASP A 267 -2.77 -26.87 -10.29
N GLU A 268 -3.88 -27.57 -10.54
CA GLU A 268 -4.29 -28.08 -11.87
C GLU A 268 -5.51 -27.34 -12.45
N ASP A 269 -6.20 -26.55 -11.64
CA ASP A 269 -7.44 -25.89 -12.00
C ASP A 269 -7.18 -24.49 -12.57
N ARG A 270 -7.93 -24.15 -13.63
CA ARG A 270 -7.90 -22.81 -14.24
C ARG A 270 -8.96 -21.92 -13.59
N TYR A 271 -8.52 -20.80 -13.07
CA TYR A 271 -9.35 -19.79 -12.44
C TYR A 271 -9.34 -18.49 -13.27
N SER A 272 -10.54 -17.98 -13.55
CA SER A 272 -10.74 -16.61 -14.02
C SER A 272 -10.80 -15.71 -12.80
N LEU A 273 -9.82 -14.80 -12.66
CA LEU A 273 -9.83 -13.84 -11.56
C LEU A 273 -11.05 -12.91 -11.65
N ARG A 274 -11.57 -12.66 -12.86
CA ARG A 274 -12.82 -11.93 -13.06
C ARG A 274 -13.99 -12.62 -12.38
N ASP A 275 -14.16 -13.91 -12.64
CA ASP A 275 -15.29 -14.68 -12.12
C ASP A 275 -15.23 -14.76 -10.60
N GLU A 276 -14.03 -14.89 -10.04
CA GLU A 276 -13.80 -14.89 -8.61
C GLU A 276 -14.11 -13.53 -7.97
N HIS A 277 -13.67 -12.44 -8.60
CA HIS A 277 -14.03 -11.09 -8.19
C HIS A 277 -15.54 -10.88 -8.14
N ASP A 278 -16.23 -11.24 -9.23
CA ASP A 278 -17.66 -10.98 -9.38
C ASP A 278 -18.50 -11.81 -8.40
N LYS A 279 -18.12 -13.08 -8.17
CA LYS A 279 -18.71 -13.94 -7.14
C LYS A 279 -18.54 -13.36 -5.74
N GLU A 280 -17.33 -12.90 -5.39
CA GLU A 280 -17.06 -12.31 -4.08
C GLU A 280 -17.81 -10.98 -3.89
N LEU A 281 -17.93 -10.17 -4.94
CA LEU A 281 -18.69 -8.93 -4.89
C LEU A 281 -20.18 -9.18 -4.68
N GLU A 282 -20.76 -10.19 -5.32
CA GLU A 282 -22.14 -10.63 -5.07
C GLU A 282 -22.32 -11.15 -3.64
N ARG A 283 -21.37 -11.94 -3.12
CA ARG A 283 -21.40 -12.46 -1.74
C ARG A 283 -21.43 -11.33 -0.71
N ILE A 284 -20.61 -10.29 -0.89
CA ILE A 284 -20.57 -9.12 0.00
C ILE A 284 -21.88 -8.34 -0.07
N LYS A 285 -22.39 -8.05 -1.28
CA LYS A 285 -23.68 -7.37 -1.47
C LYS A 285 -24.85 -8.10 -0.81
N ASN A 286 -24.82 -9.44 -0.79
CA ASN A 286 -25.86 -10.25 -0.17
C ASN A 286 -25.74 -10.30 1.36
N LYS A 287 -24.52 -10.24 1.92
CA LYS A 287 -24.31 -10.10 3.37
C LYS A 287 -24.90 -8.78 3.90
N ASP A 288 -24.64 -7.68 3.20
CA ASP A 288 -25.13 -6.37 3.62
C ASP A 288 -26.67 -6.32 3.66
N LYS A 289 -27.35 -6.95 2.69
CA LYS A 289 -28.82 -7.06 2.67
C LYS A 289 -29.42 -7.96 3.76
N SER A 290 -28.64 -8.85 4.34
CA SER A 290 -29.10 -9.78 5.39
C SER A 290 -28.97 -9.23 6.81
N ASN A 291 -28.27 -8.09 6.96
CA ASN A 291 -28.06 -7.40 8.23
C ASN A 291 -28.95 -6.14 8.38
N ASP A 292 -29.78 -5.84 7.37
CA ASP A 292 -30.86 -4.83 7.39
C ASP A 292 -32.21 -5.51 7.70
#